data_AF-A0A938XYT4-F1
#
_entry.id   AF-A0A938XYT4-F1
#
_cell.length_a   1.000
_cell.length_b   1.000
_cell.length_c   1.000
_cell.angle_alpha   90.00
_cell.angle_beta   90.00
_cell.angle_gamma   90.00
#
_symmetry.space_group_name_H-M   'P 1'
#
loop_
_entity.id
_entity.type
_entity.pdbx_description
1 polymer ?
#
loop_
_entity_poly.entity_id
_entity_poly.type
_entity_poly.pdbx_seq_one_letter_code
_entity_poly.pdbx_strand_id
1 'polypeptide(L)'
;MLYIIALIFPPISVLIAIKSLTKVLINIMLTFLYFFPGVIHAWVVIGNNSTASKNYKNKKNKTNINDKVEVEKIEPFNQYFPSIETMSRKQRKSYEFICAHLEEGKHIDVEGNISYLFIYMYEKLNLILKNTNKANEVINDYKNLYENYKHIDKVASYLLNWIGDLYCFCGEFKNALEYYELDPSGTQTHLANKVLNIKYHKNVRVRPEDIFCINKILTDYGRENFNKVIEYSEIILEEERKRRGEDYLQYIGDKYYNEVEKSSFNLFNGYPGNYELNKYFHSENEVFEIIPFYKIEEFLSFARELSRDAENLLREEKDIPKVGEGWVSETELYYKIKDYIENFEVVHHYNSDWLGQQHLDIFIPELDLAFEYQGKQHFEPVEFFGGEEAFEEQKKRDKRKKKKCSNNDVKLICVKPDYNFENIKEIINEEVNG
;
A
#
# COMPACT_ATOMS: atom_id res chain seq x y z
N MET A 1 -4.58 5.10 39.45
CA MET A 1 -5.88 4.40 39.34
C MET A 1 -5.89 3.42 38.17
N LEU A 2 -5.67 3.84 36.93
CA LEU A 2 -5.69 2.93 35.76
C LEU A 2 -4.63 1.82 35.80
N TYR A 3 -3.41 2.08 36.28
CA TYR A 3 -2.39 1.03 36.46
C TYR A 3 -2.80 -0.07 37.46
N ILE A 4 -3.61 0.28 38.46
CA ILE A 4 -4.14 -0.68 39.44
C ILE A 4 -5.29 -1.48 38.81
N ILE A 5 -6.16 -0.82 38.04
CA ILE A 5 -7.22 -1.51 37.28
C ILE A 5 -6.60 -2.47 36.25
N ALA A 6 -5.46 -2.12 35.66
CA ALA A 6 -4.74 -2.97 34.71
C ALA A 6 -4.23 -4.29 35.32
N LEU A 7 -3.98 -4.34 36.64
CA LEU A 7 -3.58 -5.57 37.34
C LEU A 7 -4.74 -6.55 37.56
N ILE A 8 -5.97 -6.06 37.58
CA ILE A 8 -7.17 -6.85 37.90
C ILE A 8 -7.95 -7.16 36.62
N PHE A 9 -8.12 -6.15 35.75
CA PHE A 9 -8.78 -6.25 34.45
C PHE A 9 -8.04 -5.41 33.39
N PRO A 10 -6.98 -5.96 32.76
CA PRO A 10 -6.20 -5.26 31.74
C PRO A 10 -7.06 -4.68 30.60
N PRO A 11 -8.04 -5.43 30.02
CA PRO A 11 -8.86 -4.90 28.92
C PRO A 11 -9.70 -3.68 29.30
N ILE A 12 -10.25 -3.66 30.51
CA ILE A 12 -11.04 -2.54 31.02
C ILE A 12 -10.15 -1.31 31.21
N SER A 13 -8.93 -1.52 31.72
CA SER A 13 -7.98 -0.42 31.89
C SER A 13 -7.57 0.20 30.55
N VAL A 14 -7.41 -0.61 29.50
CA VAL A 14 -7.12 -0.15 28.14
C VAL A 14 -8.32 0.55 27.53
N LEU A 15 -9.53 0.01 27.71
CA LEU A 15 -10.78 0.62 27.24
C LEU A 15 -11.01 2.01 27.85
N ILE A 16 -10.73 2.17 29.14
CA ILE A 16 -10.83 3.47 29.82
C ILE A 16 -9.67 4.39 29.40
N ALA A 17 -8.49 3.84 29.15
CA ALA A 17 -7.31 4.62 28.79
C ALA A 17 -7.33 5.12 27.35
N ILE A 18 -7.93 4.44 26.38
CA ILE A 18 -7.86 4.82 24.96
C ILE A 18 -9.12 4.45 24.16
N LYS A 19 -9.59 5.34 23.28
CA LYS A 19 -10.71 5.09 22.35
C LYS A 19 -10.25 4.36 21.07
N SER A 20 -9.50 3.27 21.21
CA SER A 20 -9.01 2.46 20.08
C SER A 20 -9.50 1.03 20.25
N LEU A 21 -10.49 0.64 19.43
CA LEU A 21 -11.06 -0.70 19.45
C LEU A 21 -9.99 -1.76 19.15
N THR A 22 -9.08 -1.47 18.22
CA THR A 22 -7.96 -2.36 17.87
C THR A 22 -7.05 -2.63 19.06
N LYS A 23 -6.67 -1.61 19.84
CA LYS A 23 -5.82 -1.78 21.03
C LYS A 23 -6.54 -2.52 22.15
N VAL A 24 -7.85 -2.35 22.27
CA VAL A 24 -8.69 -3.11 23.20
C VAL A 24 -8.75 -4.58 22.77
N LEU A 25 -8.98 -4.87 21.49
CA LEU A 25 -9.01 -6.24 20.95
C LEU A 25 -7.66 -6.96 21.09
N ILE A 26 -6.56 -6.27 20.79
CA ILE A 26 -5.20 -6.79 21.01
C ILE A 26 -5.01 -7.10 22.50
N ASN A 27 -5.44 -6.21 23.40
CA ASN A 27 -5.28 -6.44 24.82
C ASN A 27 -6.16 -7.60 25.33
N ILE A 28 -7.37 -7.75 24.79
CA ILE A 28 -8.25 -8.90 25.06
C ILE A 28 -7.55 -10.19 24.62
N MET A 29 -7.03 -10.23 23.40
CA MET A 29 -6.33 -11.41 22.87
C MET A 29 -5.09 -11.77 23.70
N LEU A 30 -4.26 -10.78 24.05
CA LEU A 30 -3.10 -10.97 24.90
C LEU A 30 -3.49 -11.47 26.29
N THR A 31 -4.55 -10.92 26.89
CA THR A 31 -5.03 -11.32 28.22
C THR A 31 -5.54 -12.75 28.23
N PHE A 32 -6.18 -13.21 27.15
CA PHE A 32 -6.67 -14.59 27.00
C PHE A 32 -5.57 -15.60 26.68
N LEU A 33 -4.53 -15.20 25.92
CA LEU A 33 -3.37 -16.05 25.66
C LEU A 33 -2.53 -16.26 26.93
N TYR A 34 -2.14 -15.15 27.58
CA TYR A 34 -1.45 -15.15 28.87
C TYR A 34 -1.74 -13.83 29.61
N PHE A 35 -2.25 -13.92 30.85
CA PHE A 35 -2.68 -12.74 31.61
C PHE A 35 -1.60 -11.65 31.75
N PHE A 36 -0.34 -12.06 31.97
CA PHE A 36 0.78 -11.16 32.26
C PHE A 36 1.17 -10.27 31.05
N PRO A 37 1.31 -10.79 29.82
CA PRO A 37 1.37 -9.97 28.60
C PRO A 37 0.23 -8.95 28.46
N GLY A 38 -1.00 -9.32 28.84
CA GLY A 38 -2.15 -8.41 28.88
C GLY A 38 -1.93 -7.22 29.81
N VAL A 39 -1.40 -7.45 31.02
CA VAL A 39 -1.06 -6.40 32.00
C VAL A 39 0.05 -5.49 31.49
N ILE A 40 1.13 -6.06 30.94
CA ILE A 40 2.28 -5.31 30.39
C ILE A 40 1.80 -4.40 29.26
N HIS A 41 1.04 -4.95 28.31
CA HIS A 41 0.49 -4.16 27.21
C HIS A 41 -0.43 -3.05 27.72
N ALA A 42 -1.27 -3.32 28.73
CA ALA A 42 -2.13 -2.31 29.32
C ALA A 42 -1.34 -1.15 29.96
N TRP A 43 -0.27 -1.45 30.70
CA TRP A 43 0.62 -0.43 31.26
C TRP A 43 1.36 0.38 30.21
N VAL A 44 1.83 -0.25 29.12
CA VAL A 44 2.45 0.45 27.99
C VAL A 44 1.46 1.42 27.34
N VAL A 45 0.22 0.98 27.13
CA VAL A 45 -0.84 1.84 26.55
C VAL A 45 -1.18 3.02 27.47
N ILE A 46 -1.32 2.78 28.78
CA ILE A 46 -1.59 3.83 29.76
C ILE A 46 -0.39 4.81 29.84
N GLY A 47 0.84 4.28 29.82
CA GLY A 47 2.09 5.04 29.83
C GLY A 47 2.19 5.97 28.64
N ASN A 48 2.07 5.42 27.43
CA ASN A 48 2.14 6.18 26.18
C ASN A 48 1.05 7.25 26.07
N ASN A 49 -0.16 6.98 26.58
CA ASN A 49 -1.21 8.00 26.58
C ASN A 49 -0.96 9.12 27.61
N SER A 50 -0.34 8.79 28.75
CA SER A 50 0.04 9.79 29.76
C SER A 50 1.20 10.69 29.30
N THR A 51 2.18 10.17 28.57
CA THR A 51 3.26 10.95 27.93
C THR A 51 2.75 11.74 26.74
N ALA A 52 1.86 11.18 25.91
CA ALA A 52 1.18 11.95 24.85
C ALA A 52 0.36 13.12 25.42
N SER A 53 -0.38 12.91 26.51
CA SER A 53 -1.14 13.96 27.20
C SER A 53 -0.23 15.02 27.86
N LYS A 54 0.90 14.63 28.47
CA LYS A 54 1.91 15.57 29.01
C LYS A 54 2.63 16.35 27.91
N ASN A 55 2.98 15.71 26.80
CA ASN A 55 3.59 16.37 25.65
C ASN A 55 2.60 17.33 24.97
N TYR A 56 1.32 16.98 24.91
CA TYR A 56 0.25 17.86 24.45
C TYR A 56 0.06 19.07 25.39
N LYS A 57 0.06 18.87 26.72
CA LYS A 57 0.00 19.98 27.72
C LYS A 57 1.25 20.88 27.69
N ASN A 58 2.44 20.31 27.51
CA ASN A 58 3.68 21.09 27.39
C ASN A 58 3.77 21.84 26.06
N LYS A 59 3.18 21.32 24.98
CA LYS A 59 3.04 22.04 23.70
C LYS A 59 2.03 23.20 23.82
N LYS A 60 0.94 23.00 24.58
CA LYS A 60 -0.07 24.03 24.92
C LYS A 60 0.48 25.18 25.80
N ASN A 61 1.51 24.93 26.61
CA ASN A 61 2.15 25.96 27.42
C ASN A 61 3.18 26.84 26.66
N LYS A 62 3.54 26.49 25.42
CA LYS A 62 4.41 27.30 24.55
C LYS A 62 3.64 28.12 23.49
N THR A 63 2.31 28.09 23.53
CA THR A 63 1.44 28.89 22.67
C THR A 63 0.40 29.62 23.53
N ASN A 64 0.77 30.78 24.07
CA ASN A 64 -0.17 31.84 24.43
C ASN A 64 0.28 33.05 23.59
N ILE A 65 -0.57 33.81 22.90
CA ILE A 65 -1.63 34.69 23.41
C ILE A 65 -2.45 35.14 22.17
N ASN A 66 -3.65 34.61 21.91
CA ASN A 66 -4.98 35.27 21.81
C ASN A 66 -5.76 34.39 20.81
N ASP A 67 -6.88 33.72 21.07
CA ASP A 67 -8.13 34.17 21.68
C ASP A 67 -8.72 33.06 22.56
N LYS A 68 -9.06 33.41 23.81
CA LYS A 68 -9.97 32.61 24.63
C LYS A 68 -11.39 33.02 24.32
N VAL A 69 -12.00 32.37 23.33
CA VAL A 69 -13.44 32.12 23.36
C VAL A 69 -13.58 30.74 24.00
N GLU A 70 -14.34 30.64 25.08
CA GLU A 70 -14.73 29.35 25.67
C GLU A 70 -15.38 28.50 24.58
N VAL A 71 -14.61 27.57 24.02
CA VAL A 71 -15.15 26.49 23.19
C VAL A 71 -16.02 25.67 24.13
N GLU A 72 -17.34 25.87 24.09
CA GLU A 72 -18.28 24.84 24.53
C GLU A 72 -17.81 23.54 23.88
N LYS A 73 -17.39 22.58 24.72
CA LYS A 73 -16.86 21.28 24.32
C LYS A 73 -17.61 20.75 23.09
N ILE A 74 -16.92 20.63 21.95
CA ILE A 74 -17.53 20.27 20.66
C ILE A 74 -18.30 18.95 20.84
N GLU A 75 -19.59 18.97 20.53
CA GLU A 75 -20.45 17.82 20.74
C GLU A 75 -20.31 16.81 19.58
N PRO A 76 -19.95 15.54 19.83
CA PRO A 76 -19.68 14.60 18.74
C PRO A 76 -20.94 14.22 17.96
N PHE A 77 -20.77 13.87 16.69
CA PHE A 77 -21.79 13.15 15.92
C PHE A 77 -21.67 11.64 16.17
N ASN A 78 -22.80 10.99 16.50
CA ASN A 78 -22.88 9.54 16.71
C ASN A 78 -23.56 8.79 15.54
N GLN A 79 -23.67 9.40 14.36
CA GLN A 79 -24.40 8.86 13.20
C GLN A 79 -23.56 8.92 11.92
N TYR A 80 -23.81 7.96 11.01
CA TYR A 80 -23.29 7.97 9.65
C TYR A 80 -24.01 9.05 8.82
N PHE A 81 -23.28 9.80 7.98
CA PHE A 81 -23.78 10.90 7.14
C PHE A 81 -24.55 11.99 7.91
N PRO A 82 -23.86 12.76 8.77
CA PRO A 82 -24.50 13.83 9.52
C PRO A 82 -25.02 14.93 8.59
N SER A 83 -26.17 15.50 8.94
CA SER A 83 -26.80 16.61 8.22
C SER A 83 -27.20 17.72 9.19
N ILE A 84 -27.38 18.94 8.68
CA ILE A 84 -27.84 20.09 9.48
C ILE A 84 -29.22 19.85 10.10
N GLU A 85 -30.05 19.10 9.39
CA GLU A 85 -31.41 18.74 9.80
C GLU A 85 -31.41 17.81 11.01
N THR A 86 -30.38 16.98 11.15
CA THR A 86 -30.26 15.98 12.22
C THR A 86 -29.42 16.49 13.40
N MET A 87 -28.92 17.73 13.35
CA MET A 87 -28.16 18.34 14.45
C MET A 87 -29.04 18.67 15.65
N SER A 88 -28.58 18.29 16.84
CA SER A 88 -29.07 18.86 18.09
C SER A 88 -28.77 20.36 18.17
N ARG A 89 -29.46 21.07 19.07
CA ARG A 89 -29.24 22.51 19.29
C ARG A 89 -27.79 22.84 19.65
N LYS A 90 -27.11 21.98 20.41
CA LYS A 90 -25.71 22.16 20.80
C LYS A 90 -24.77 21.91 19.62
N GLN A 91 -25.00 20.83 18.87
CA GLN A 91 -24.22 20.56 17.64
C GLN A 91 -24.35 21.70 16.63
N ARG A 92 -25.54 22.29 16.47
CA ARG A 92 -25.76 23.44 15.58
C ARG A 92 -24.94 24.66 16.01
N LYS A 93 -24.92 24.99 17.29
CA LYS A 93 -24.06 26.08 17.80
C LYS A 93 -22.57 25.83 17.54
N SER A 94 -22.10 24.59 17.79
CA SER A 94 -20.72 24.22 17.49
C SER A 94 -20.43 24.35 15.99
N TYR A 95 -21.37 23.96 15.13
CA TYR A 95 -21.23 24.08 13.69
C TYR A 95 -21.18 25.54 13.22
N GLU A 96 -22.10 26.39 13.70
CA GLU A 96 -22.11 27.83 13.40
C GLU A 96 -20.79 28.49 13.79
N PHE A 97 -20.25 28.15 14.97
CA PHE A 97 -18.93 28.61 15.40
C PHE A 97 -17.81 28.16 14.44
N ILE A 98 -17.82 26.88 14.03
CA ILE A 98 -16.84 26.33 13.10
C ILE A 98 -16.91 27.06 11.75
N CYS A 99 -18.11 27.17 11.17
CA CYS A 99 -18.32 27.84 9.88
C CYS A 99 -17.81 29.27 9.88
N ALA A 100 -18.14 30.06 10.91
CA ALA A 100 -17.71 31.46 11.00
C ALA A 100 -16.19 31.63 10.92
N HIS A 101 -15.42 30.71 11.52
CA HIS A 101 -13.97 30.75 11.46
C HIS A 101 -13.40 30.18 10.15
N LEU A 102 -14.01 29.12 9.61
CA LEU A 102 -13.62 28.57 8.31
C LEU A 102 -13.83 29.59 7.18
N GLU A 103 -14.92 30.37 7.23
CA GLU A 103 -15.20 31.47 6.29
C GLU A 103 -14.19 32.61 6.39
N GLU A 104 -13.58 32.82 7.57
CA GLU A 104 -12.45 33.73 7.76
C GLU A 104 -11.10 33.10 7.38
N GLY A 105 -11.08 31.87 6.88
CA GLY A 105 -9.87 31.12 6.53
C GLY A 105 -9.06 30.62 7.73
N LYS A 106 -9.62 30.62 8.94
CA LYS A 106 -8.94 30.24 10.18
C LYS A 106 -9.05 28.73 10.44
N HIS A 107 -7.98 28.15 10.98
CA HIS A 107 -7.98 26.77 11.47
C HIS A 107 -8.71 26.65 12.82
N ILE A 108 -9.56 25.64 12.97
CA ILE A 108 -10.15 25.22 14.24
C ILE A 108 -9.82 23.77 14.54
N ASP A 109 -9.40 23.48 15.77
CA ASP A 109 -9.31 22.10 16.25
C ASP A 109 -10.72 21.53 16.45
N VAL A 110 -11.14 20.60 15.59
CA VAL A 110 -12.43 19.92 15.70
C VAL A 110 -12.45 18.77 16.72
N GLU A 111 -11.36 18.59 17.48
CA GLU A 111 -11.21 17.57 18.52
C GLU A 111 -11.52 16.13 18.04
N GLY A 112 -11.19 15.85 16.78
CA GLY A 112 -11.47 14.56 16.12
C GLY A 112 -12.87 14.42 15.52
N ASN A 113 -13.74 15.43 15.64
CA ASN A 113 -15.11 15.43 15.08
C ASN A 113 -15.13 15.90 13.63
N ILE A 114 -14.45 15.18 12.74
CA ILE A 114 -14.32 15.53 11.31
C ILE A 114 -15.67 15.64 10.58
N SER A 115 -16.74 15.08 11.15
CA SER A 115 -18.13 15.23 10.68
C SER A 115 -18.52 16.68 10.40
N TYR A 116 -18.10 17.64 11.23
CA TYR A 116 -18.39 19.06 10.99
C TYR A 116 -17.74 19.57 9.70
N LEU A 117 -16.52 19.11 9.39
CA LEU A 117 -15.82 19.46 8.15
C LEU A 117 -16.53 18.87 6.93
N PHE A 118 -17.01 17.62 7.01
CA PHE A 118 -17.78 17.00 5.93
C PHE A 118 -19.11 17.72 5.69
N ILE A 119 -19.82 18.14 6.75
CA ILE A 119 -21.07 18.90 6.60
C ILE A 119 -20.79 20.25 5.93
N TYR A 120 -19.73 20.94 6.33
CA TYR A 120 -19.29 22.17 5.68
C TYR A 120 -18.99 21.95 4.19
N MET A 121 -18.24 20.89 3.88
CA MET A 121 -17.95 20.51 2.50
C MET A 121 -19.25 20.27 1.70
N TYR A 122 -20.23 19.55 2.25
CA TYR A 122 -21.52 19.30 1.61
C TYR A 122 -22.30 20.60 1.36
N GLU A 123 -22.31 21.54 2.30
CA GLU A 123 -22.97 22.83 2.10
C GLU A 123 -22.36 23.63 0.96
N LYS A 124 -21.02 23.60 0.81
CA LYS A 124 -20.36 24.27 -0.31
C LYS A 124 -20.75 23.65 -1.65
N LEU A 125 -20.84 22.32 -1.77
CA LEU A 125 -21.35 21.66 -2.99
C LEU A 125 -22.83 22.00 -3.25
N ASN A 126 -23.64 22.13 -2.20
CA ASN A 126 -25.04 22.56 -2.32
C ASN A 126 -25.18 23.99 -2.89
N LEU A 127 -24.16 24.86 -2.78
CA LEU A 127 -24.16 26.16 -3.45
C LEU A 127 -24.15 26.02 -4.97
N ILE A 128 -23.44 25.02 -5.49
CA ILE A 128 -23.35 24.72 -6.93
C ILE A 128 -24.70 24.24 -7.47
N LEU A 129 -25.41 23.40 -6.71
CA LEU A 129 -26.77 22.97 -7.05
C LEU A 129 -27.75 24.14 -7.18
N LYS A 130 -27.53 25.22 -6.41
CA LYS A 130 -28.35 26.44 -6.49
C LYS A 130 -27.90 27.37 -7.61
N ASN A 131 -26.59 27.43 -7.88
CA ASN A 131 -25.99 28.27 -8.91
C ASN A 131 -24.64 27.69 -9.35
N THR A 132 -24.59 27.13 -10.56
CA THR A 132 -23.39 26.45 -11.09
C THR A 132 -22.17 27.37 -11.22
N ASN A 133 -22.36 28.68 -11.36
CA ASN A 133 -21.28 29.67 -11.41
C ASN A 133 -20.46 29.76 -10.10
N LYS A 134 -20.93 29.13 -9.02
CA LYS A 134 -20.23 29.07 -7.74
C LYS A 134 -19.11 28.03 -7.69
N ALA A 135 -18.92 27.21 -8.73
CA ALA A 135 -17.91 26.14 -8.72
C ALA A 135 -16.49 26.66 -8.38
N ASN A 136 -16.06 27.77 -8.98
CA ASN A 136 -14.74 28.37 -8.72
C ASN A 136 -14.58 28.89 -7.28
N GLU A 137 -15.65 29.42 -6.69
CA GLU A 137 -15.67 29.83 -5.29
C GLU A 137 -15.48 28.62 -4.37
N VAL A 138 -16.20 27.52 -4.66
CA VAL A 138 -16.09 26.28 -3.89
C VAL A 138 -14.72 25.63 -4.01
N ILE A 139 -14.07 25.70 -5.19
CA ILE A 139 -12.67 25.25 -5.37
C ILE A 139 -11.75 25.99 -4.39
N ASN A 140 -11.87 27.32 -4.29
CA ASN A 140 -11.04 28.12 -3.38
C ASN A 140 -11.32 27.77 -1.91
N ASP A 141 -12.59 27.62 -1.55
CA ASP A 141 -12.98 27.19 -0.20
C ASP A 141 -12.35 25.84 0.16
N TYR A 142 -12.36 24.88 -0.77
CA TYR A 142 -11.80 23.55 -0.55
C TYR A 142 -10.28 23.55 -0.48
N LYS A 143 -9.59 24.36 -1.30
CA LYS A 143 -8.14 24.55 -1.19
C LYS A 143 -7.74 25.15 0.15
N ASN A 144 -8.45 26.17 0.61
CA ASN A 144 -8.24 26.76 1.94
C ASN A 144 -8.50 25.73 3.05
N LEU A 145 -9.54 24.89 2.91
CA LEU A 145 -9.81 23.83 3.86
C LEU A 145 -8.70 22.76 3.84
N TYR A 146 -8.19 22.40 2.65
CA TYR A 146 -7.12 21.44 2.50
C TYR A 146 -5.84 21.92 3.21
N GLU A 147 -5.42 23.17 3.01
CA GLU A 147 -4.24 23.70 3.69
C GLU A 147 -4.35 23.66 5.22
N ASN A 148 -5.55 23.91 5.75
CA ASN A 148 -5.80 23.85 7.20
C ASN A 148 -5.86 22.41 7.72
N TYR A 149 -6.40 21.45 6.96
CA TYR A 149 -6.72 20.10 7.45
C TYR A 149 -6.01 18.95 6.73
N LYS A 150 -4.99 19.20 5.90
CA LYS A 150 -4.21 18.17 5.18
C LYS A 150 -3.53 17.14 6.09
N HIS A 151 -3.36 17.46 7.37
CA HIS A 151 -2.84 16.53 8.39
C HIS A 151 -3.85 15.46 8.84
N ILE A 152 -5.11 15.54 8.39
CA ILE A 152 -6.15 14.55 8.66
C ILE A 152 -6.38 13.76 7.36
N ASP A 153 -5.73 12.60 7.21
CA ASP A 153 -5.68 11.79 5.98
C ASP A 153 -7.03 11.63 5.28
N LYS A 154 -8.08 11.30 6.04
CA LYS A 154 -9.43 11.11 5.48
C LYS A 154 -10.01 12.41 4.90
N VAL A 155 -9.82 13.55 5.56
CA VAL A 155 -10.32 14.84 5.07
C VAL A 155 -9.50 15.31 3.87
N ALA A 156 -8.17 15.16 3.96
CA ALA A 156 -7.24 15.50 2.89
C ALA A 156 -7.58 14.75 1.59
N SER A 157 -7.74 13.42 1.68
CA SER A 157 -8.08 12.58 0.52
C SER A 157 -9.41 12.95 -0.14
N TYR A 158 -10.45 13.22 0.66
CA TYR A 158 -11.75 13.66 0.11
C TYR A 158 -11.66 15.06 -0.52
N LEU A 159 -10.93 15.99 0.09
CA LEU A 159 -10.76 17.33 -0.46
C LEU A 159 -10.03 17.32 -1.79
N LEU A 160 -8.90 16.61 -1.88
CA LEU A 160 -8.16 16.48 -3.13
C LEU A 160 -9.03 15.88 -4.24
N ASN A 161 -9.70 14.75 -3.96
CA ASN A 161 -10.60 14.12 -4.93
C ASN A 161 -11.73 15.05 -5.37
N TRP A 162 -12.37 15.77 -4.44
CA TRP A 162 -13.47 16.66 -4.81
C TRP A 162 -13.01 17.97 -5.44
N ILE A 163 -11.80 18.47 -5.16
CA ILE A 163 -11.21 19.57 -5.91
C ILE A 163 -10.97 19.13 -7.36
N GLY A 164 -10.42 17.93 -7.57
CA GLY A 164 -10.31 17.34 -8.91
C GLY A 164 -11.67 17.21 -9.61
N ASP A 165 -12.69 16.72 -8.89
CA ASP A 165 -14.04 16.62 -9.43
C ASP A 165 -14.64 18.00 -9.78
N LEU A 166 -14.36 19.05 -9.01
CA LEU A 166 -14.79 20.42 -9.32
C LEU A 166 -14.11 20.95 -10.59
N TYR A 167 -12.83 20.66 -10.80
CA TYR A 167 -12.16 21.00 -12.06
C TYR A 167 -12.78 20.25 -13.24
N CYS A 168 -13.09 18.96 -13.09
CA CYS A 168 -13.85 18.21 -14.09
C CYS A 168 -15.23 18.84 -14.35
N PHE A 169 -15.94 19.26 -13.30
CA PHE A 169 -17.24 19.92 -13.39
C PHE A 169 -17.18 21.22 -14.21
N CYS A 170 -16.09 21.97 -14.07
CA CYS A 170 -15.81 23.18 -14.85
C CYS A 170 -15.30 22.90 -16.29
N GLY A 171 -15.18 21.63 -16.71
CA GLY A 171 -14.62 21.24 -18.01
C GLY A 171 -13.09 21.26 -18.07
N GLU A 172 -12.41 21.55 -16.96
CA GLU A 172 -10.95 21.66 -16.83
C GLU A 172 -10.30 20.31 -16.48
N PHE A 173 -10.55 19.28 -17.28
CA PHE A 173 -10.12 17.91 -17.00
C PHE A 173 -8.61 17.74 -16.78
N LYS A 174 -7.77 18.51 -17.49
CA LYS A 174 -6.31 18.43 -17.31
C LYS A 174 -5.88 18.97 -15.94
N ASN A 175 -6.51 20.06 -15.47
CA ASN A 175 -6.22 20.66 -14.17
C ASN A 175 -6.65 19.73 -13.03
N ALA A 176 -7.70 18.93 -13.23
CA ALA A 176 -8.12 17.92 -12.26
C ALA A 176 -7.02 16.89 -11.93
N LEU A 177 -6.14 16.57 -12.89
CA LEU A 177 -5.06 15.60 -12.71
C LEU A 177 -4.03 16.03 -11.64
N GLU A 178 -3.94 17.32 -11.32
CA GLU A 178 -3.05 17.82 -10.26
C GLU A 178 -3.51 17.43 -8.85
N TYR A 179 -4.80 17.06 -8.70
CA TYR A 179 -5.41 16.77 -7.40
C TYR A 179 -5.72 15.29 -7.20
N TYR A 180 -5.74 14.49 -8.27
CA TYR A 180 -5.89 13.04 -8.15
C TYR A 180 -4.55 12.40 -7.77
N GLU A 181 -4.26 12.43 -6.47
CA GLU A 181 -3.07 11.79 -5.90
C GLU A 181 -3.24 10.27 -5.90
N LEU A 182 -2.24 9.58 -6.46
CA LEU A 182 -2.18 8.14 -6.53
C LEU A 182 -0.96 7.67 -5.74
N ASP A 183 -1.21 7.09 -4.56
CA ASP A 183 -0.23 6.31 -3.80
C ASP A 183 -0.21 4.79 -4.15
N PRO A 184 0.82 4.30 -4.84
CA PRO A 184 0.99 2.89 -5.21
C PRO A 184 1.48 2.00 -4.07
N SER A 185 1.59 2.52 -2.84
CA SER A 185 1.70 1.67 -1.64
C SER A 185 0.45 0.79 -1.45
N GLY A 186 -0.69 1.19 -2.03
CA GLY A 186 -1.96 0.48 -1.97
C GLY A 186 -2.72 0.49 -3.30
N THR A 187 -3.92 -0.12 -3.28
CA THR A 187 -4.81 -0.16 -4.44
C THR A 187 -5.81 0.98 -4.43
N GLN A 188 -5.90 1.72 -5.52
CA GLN A 188 -6.86 2.81 -5.72
C GLN A 188 -7.58 2.67 -7.06
N THR A 189 -8.06 1.46 -7.35
CA THR A 189 -8.57 1.02 -8.66
C THR A 189 -9.50 2.03 -9.33
N HIS A 190 -10.50 2.56 -8.60
CA HIS A 190 -11.48 3.48 -9.19
C HIS A 190 -10.91 4.87 -9.47
N LEU A 191 -10.02 5.38 -8.61
CA LEU A 191 -9.36 6.67 -8.81
C LEU A 191 -8.34 6.57 -9.94
N ALA A 192 -7.52 5.52 -9.95
CA ALA A 192 -6.58 5.21 -11.02
C ALA A 192 -7.31 5.09 -12.37
N ASN A 193 -8.43 4.37 -12.41
CA ASN A 193 -9.23 4.24 -13.63
C ASN A 193 -9.82 5.59 -14.08
N LYS A 194 -10.24 6.46 -13.16
CA LYS A 194 -10.69 7.83 -13.48
C LYS A 194 -9.54 8.64 -14.12
N VAL A 195 -8.36 8.62 -13.52
CA VAL A 195 -7.15 9.29 -14.03
C VAL A 195 -6.80 8.79 -15.43
N LEU A 196 -6.75 7.46 -15.64
CA LEU A 196 -6.47 6.87 -16.95
C LEU A 196 -7.48 7.32 -18.01
N ASN A 197 -8.77 7.36 -17.69
CA ASN A 197 -9.77 7.82 -18.66
C ASN A 197 -9.62 9.31 -19.01
N ILE A 198 -9.35 10.18 -18.02
CA ILE A 198 -9.05 11.59 -18.31
C ILE A 198 -7.84 11.69 -19.23
N LYS A 199 -6.78 10.92 -18.95
CA LYS A 199 -5.54 10.95 -19.71
C LYS A 199 -5.72 10.46 -21.15
N TYR A 200 -6.42 9.35 -21.34
CA TYR A 200 -6.81 8.82 -22.65
C TYR A 200 -7.55 9.88 -23.48
N HIS A 201 -8.70 10.36 -22.96
CA HIS A 201 -9.58 11.31 -23.67
C HIS A 201 -8.98 12.72 -23.88
N LYS A 202 -8.01 13.13 -23.06
CA LYS A 202 -7.33 14.44 -23.18
C LYS A 202 -5.92 14.35 -23.77
N ASN A 203 -5.55 13.18 -24.27
CA ASN A 203 -4.25 12.87 -24.85
C ASN A 203 -3.08 13.35 -23.97
N VAL A 204 -3.14 12.94 -22.70
CA VAL A 204 -2.10 13.18 -21.70
C VAL A 204 -1.35 11.87 -21.47
N ARG A 205 -0.01 11.97 -21.42
CA ARG A 205 0.87 10.83 -21.21
C ARG A 205 0.55 10.07 -19.91
N VAL A 206 0.55 8.75 -20.00
CA VAL A 206 0.43 7.88 -18.82
C VAL A 206 1.73 7.87 -18.02
N ARG A 207 1.61 7.84 -16.69
CA ARG A 207 2.73 7.66 -15.76
C ARG A 207 2.62 6.29 -15.09
N PRO A 208 3.73 5.72 -14.59
CA PRO A 208 3.66 4.40 -13.99
C PRO A 208 2.73 4.33 -12.75
N GLU A 209 2.60 5.40 -11.97
CA GLU A 209 1.68 5.47 -10.83
C GLU A 209 0.21 5.29 -11.23
N ASP A 210 -0.16 5.84 -12.40
CA ASP A 210 -1.52 5.71 -12.94
C ASP A 210 -1.86 4.24 -13.26
N ILE A 211 -0.83 3.44 -13.58
CA ILE A 211 -0.92 2.02 -13.91
C ILE A 211 -0.85 1.18 -12.63
N PHE A 212 0.13 1.41 -11.76
CA PHE A 212 0.39 0.59 -10.58
C PHE A 212 -0.69 0.67 -9.51
N CYS A 213 -1.44 1.77 -9.45
CA CYS A 213 -2.54 1.91 -8.49
C CYS A 213 -3.81 1.15 -8.91
N ILE A 214 -3.87 0.61 -10.12
CA ILE A 214 -5.08 -0.05 -10.62
C ILE A 214 -5.35 -1.38 -9.92
N ASN A 215 -4.29 -2.09 -9.53
CA ASN A 215 -4.33 -3.40 -8.89
C ASN A 215 -3.06 -3.60 -8.06
N LYS A 216 -3.04 -4.58 -7.16
CA LYS A 216 -1.87 -4.88 -6.32
C LYS A 216 -0.81 -5.61 -7.16
N ILE A 217 0.06 -4.86 -7.81
CA ILE A 217 1.02 -5.40 -8.79
C ILE A 217 2.46 -5.44 -8.24
N LEU A 218 2.86 -4.46 -7.43
CA LEU A 218 4.21 -4.37 -6.88
C LEU A 218 4.47 -5.46 -5.83
N THR A 219 5.64 -6.11 -5.89
CA THR A 219 6.14 -6.99 -4.83
C THR A 219 6.46 -6.18 -3.56
N ASP A 220 6.74 -6.86 -2.44
CA ASP A 220 7.18 -6.19 -1.21
C ASP A 220 8.47 -5.39 -1.45
N TYR A 221 9.43 -5.97 -2.17
CA TYR A 221 10.67 -5.31 -2.56
C TYR A 221 10.43 -4.11 -3.49
N GLY A 222 9.54 -4.26 -4.48
CA GLY A 222 9.14 -3.18 -5.37
C GLY A 222 8.48 -2.02 -4.63
N ARG A 223 7.63 -2.30 -3.62
CA ARG A 223 7.01 -1.26 -2.78
C ARG A 223 8.02 -0.55 -1.88
N GLU A 224 8.98 -1.25 -1.31
CA GLU A 224 10.04 -0.65 -0.49
C GLU A 224 10.99 0.24 -1.30
N ASN A 225 11.17 -0.06 -2.60
CA ASN A 225 12.05 0.67 -3.51
C ASN A 225 11.29 1.47 -4.57
N PHE A 226 10.06 1.87 -4.25
CA PHE A 226 9.09 2.37 -5.19
C PHE A 226 9.58 3.50 -6.10
N ASN A 227 10.28 4.50 -5.56
CA ASN A 227 10.80 5.63 -6.34
C ASN A 227 11.71 5.18 -7.50
N LYS A 228 12.54 4.16 -7.28
CA LYS A 228 13.41 3.60 -8.32
C LYS A 228 12.64 2.76 -9.32
N VAL A 229 11.63 2.03 -8.86
CA VAL A 229 10.73 1.30 -9.77
C VAL A 229 10.00 2.27 -10.70
N ILE A 230 9.57 3.43 -10.22
CA ILE A 230 8.98 4.48 -11.07
C ILE A 230 9.98 4.98 -12.11
N GLU A 231 11.19 5.35 -11.70
CA GLU A 231 12.22 5.84 -12.62
C GLU A 231 12.50 4.84 -13.77
N TYR A 232 12.65 3.55 -13.45
CA TYR A 232 12.82 2.53 -14.48
C TYR A 232 11.56 2.32 -15.33
N SER A 233 10.39 2.39 -14.72
CA SER A 233 9.12 2.25 -15.44
C SER A 233 8.89 3.40 -16.43
N GLU A 234 9.31 4.63 -16.10
CA GLU A 234 9.23 5.77 -17.01
C GLU A 234 10.09 5.56 -18.26
N ILE A 235 11.28 4.98 -18.10
CA ILE A 235 12.17 4.61 -19.22
C ILE A 235 11.49 3.56 -20.10
N ILE A 236 10.98 2.48 -19.52
CA ILE A 236 10.29 1.41 -20.26
C ILE A 236 9.08 1.96 -21.03
N LEU A 237 8.27 2.81 -20.40
CA LEU A 237 7.13 3.45 -21.06
C LEU A 237 7.54 4.35 -22.23
N GLU A 238 8.66 5.08 -22.11
CA GLU A 238 9.19 5.90 -23.21
C GLU A 238 9.69 5.04 -24.38
N GLU A 239 10.36 3.94 -24.11
CA GLU A 239 10.80 2.99 -25.14
C GLU A 239 9.61 2.36 -25.86
N GLU A 240 8.59 1.94 -25.11
CA GLU A 240 7.35 1.41 -25.66
C GLU A 240 6.63 2.42 -26.55
N ARG A 241 6.56 3.67 -26.10
CA ARG A 241 6.00 4.76 -26.89
C ARG A 241 6.75 4.98 -28.20
N LYS A 242 8.09 5.00 -28.17
CA LYS A 242 8.91 5.14 -29.39
C LYS A 242 8.70 3.97 -30.35
N ARG A 243 8.61 2.75 -29.82
CA ARG A 243 8.39 1.52 -30.61
C ARG A 243 7.03 1.52 -31.30
N ARG A 244 5.98 1.98 -30.62
CA ARG A 244 4.60 2.01 -31.13
C ARG A 244 4.29 3.25 -31.98
N GLY A 245 4.97 4.36 -31.72
CA GLY A 245 4.65 5.66 -32.30
C GLY A 245 3.57 6.44 -31.52
N GLU A 246 3.04 5.87 -30.43
CA GLU A 246 1.98 6.46 -29.60
C GLU A 246 2.10 6.01 -28.12
N ASP A 247 1.43 6.70 -27.22
CA ASP A 247 1.37 6.32 -25.80
C ASP A 247 0.61 5.00 -25.62
N TYR A 248 1.10 4.11 -24.75
CA TYR A 248 0.47 2.80 -24.53
C TYR A 248 -1.00 2.90 -24.12
N LEU A 249 -1.35 3.95 -23.35
CA LEU A 249 -2.73 4.19 -22.94
C LEU A 249 -3.64 4.53 -24.12
N GLN A 250 -3.12 5.21 -25.15
CA GLN A 250 -3.88 5.47 -26.38
C GLN A 250 -4.10 4.18 -27.16
N TYR A 251 -3.03 3.43 -27.38
CA TYR A 251 -3.10 2.13 -28.05
C TYR A 251 -4.16 1.21 -27.42
N ILE A 252 -4.09 1.02 -26.09
CA ILE A 252 -4.98 0.09 -25.40
C ILE A 252 -6.42 0.64 -25.29
N GLY A 253 -6.57 1.96 -25.14
CA GLY A 253 -7.87 2.61 -25.13
C GLY A 253 -8.59 2.47 -26.46
N ASP A 254 -7.92 2.77 -27.58
CA ASP A 254 -8.50 2.68 -28.93
C ASP A 254 -8.86 1.25 -29.30
N LYS A 255 -7.98 0.30 -28.97
CA LYS A 255 -8.21 -1.13 -29.21
C LYS A 255 -9.48 -1.63 -28.53
N TYR A 256 -9.69 -1.25 -27.27
CA TYR A 256 -10.80 -1.77 -26.46
C TYR A 256 -12.04 -0.87 -26.42
N TYR A 257 -12.01 0.33 -27.04
CA TYR A 257 -13.06 1.34 -26.92
C TYR A 257 -14.47 0.80 -27.23
N ASN A 258 -14.57 -0.07 -28.24
CA ASN A 258 -15.83 -0.67 -28.70
C ASN A 258 -16.05 -2.10 -28.19
N GLU A 259 -15.08 -2.69 -27.49
CA GLU A 259 -15.13 -4.09 -27.04
C GLU A 259 -15.64 -4.24 -25.60
N VAL A 260 -15.62 -3.16 -24.82
CA VAL A 260 -15.96 -3.18 -23.39
C VAL A 260 -17.25 -2.42 -23.10
N GLU A 261 -18.00 -2.91 -22.11
CA GLU A 261 -19.11 -2.16 -21.54
C GLU A 261 -18.55 -0.95 -20.77
N LYS A 262 -18.88 0.24 -21.28
CA LYS A 262 -18.46 1.51 -20.69
C LYS A 262 -19.49 2.02 -19.70
N SER A 263 -19.07 2.95 -18.84
CA SER A 263 -19.93 3.55 -17.80
C SER A 263 -19.86 5.07 -17.81
N SER A 264 -20.80 5.73 -17.15
CA SER A 264 -20.82 7.19 -17.04
C SER A 264 -19.70 7.72 -16.14
N PHE A 265 -19.07 8.81 -16.55
CA PHE A 265 -18.10 9.54 -15.74
C PHE A 265 -18.83 10.30 -14.62
N ASN A 266 -18.77 9.78 -13.40
CA ASN A 266 -19.44 10.37 -12.25
C ASN A 266 -18.47 11.10 -11.31
N LEU A 267 -18.93 12.24 -10.80
CA LEU A 267 -18.24 13.14 -9.88
C LEU A 267 -18.81 13.02 -8.45
N PHE A 268 -18.05 13.48 -7.46
CA PHE A 268 -18.46 13.69 -6.07
C PHE A 268 -18.89 12.40 -5.35
N ASN A 269 -18.10 11.34 -5.48
CA ASN A 269 -18.35 10.09 -4.75
C ASN A 269 -18.37 10.35 -3.23
N GLY A 270 -19.43 9.88 -2.55
CA GLY A 270 -19.62 10.06 -1.11
C GLY A 270 -20.34 11.37 -0.71
N TYR A 271 -20.75 12.20 -1.67
CA TYR A 271 -21.61 13.35 -1.45
C TYR A 271 -23.10 12.96 -1.62
N PRO A 272 -23.99 13.24 -0.65
CA PRO A 272 -25.42 12.88 -0.77
C PRO A 272 -26.15 13.51 -1.96
N GLY A 273 -25.75 14.71 -2.40
CA GLY A 273 -26.34 15.38 -3.58
C GLY A 273 -25.65 15.01 -4.90
N ASN A 274 -24.88 13.91 -4.95
CA ASN A 274 -24.09 13.55 -6.13
C ASN A 274 -24.96 13.33 -7.37
N TYR A 275 -26.13 12.71 -7.23
CA TYR A 275 -27.02 12.41 -8.35
C TYR A 275 -27.43 13.68 -9.09
N GLU A 276 -27.90 14.70 -8.36
CA GLU A 276 -28.34 15.96 -8.96
C GLU A 276 -27.17 16.70 -9.61
N LEU A 277 -26.00 16.78 -8.96
CA LEU A 277 -24.83 17.42 -9.56
C LEU A 277 -24.38 16.72 -10.85
N ASN A 278 -24.41 15.39 -10.89
CA ASN A 278 -24.03 14.65 -12.08
C ASN A 278 -25.02 14.86 -13.22
N LYS A 279 -26.33 14.98 -12.93
CA LYS A 279 -27.33 15.33 -13.95
C LYS A 279 -27.02 16.66 -14.63
N TYR A 280 -26.65 17.69 -13.86
CA TYR A 280 -26.20 18.97 -14.42
C TYR A 280 -24.87 18.84 -15.18
N PHE A 281 -23.91 18.12 -14.59
CA PHE A 281 -22.60 17.89 -15.22
C PHE A 281 -22.73 17.25 -16.61
N HIS A 282 -23.53 16.19 -16.73
CA HIS A 282 -23.77 15.49 -17.99
C HIS A 282 -24.63 16.29 -18.99
N SER A 283 -25.43 17.25 -18.54
CA SER A 283 -26.21 18.10 -19.47
C SER A 283 -25.40 19.26 -20.04
N GLU A 284 -24.46 19.81 -19.27
CA GLU A 284 -23.71 21.01 -19.63
C GLU A 284 -22.32 20.73 -20.22
N ASN A 285 -21.78 19.51 -20.05
CA ASN A 285 -20.44 19.15 -20.51
C ASN A 285 -20.48 18.01 -21.53
N GLU A 286 -19.55 18.05 -22.48
CA GLU A 286 -19.22 16.88 -23.31
C GLU A 286 -18.43 15.88 -22.45
N VAL A 287 -19.18 14.96 -21.85
CA VAL A 287 -18.63 13.95 -20.94
C VAL A 287 -18.36 12.67 -21.69
N PHE A 288 -17.11 12.20 -21.59
CA PHE A 288 -16.70 10.96 -22.22
C PHE A 288 -17.10 9.72 -21.39
N GLU A 289 -17.29 8.61 -22.08
CA GLU A 289 -17.55 7.32 -21.46
C GLU A 289 -16.27 6.76 -20.80
N ILE A 290 -16.46 6.06 -19.68
CA ILE A 290 -15.40 5.41 -18.91
C ILE A 290 -15.14 4.00 -19.43
N ILE A 291 -13.92 3.77 -19.90
CA ILE A 291 -13.32 2.46 -20.15
C ILE A 291 -12.90 1.85 -18.81
N PRO A 292 -13.32 0.63 -18.45
CA PRO A 292 -12.86 -0.06 -17.25
C PRO A 292 -11.51 -0.74 -17.50
N PHE A 293 -10.42 0.01 -17.58
CA PHE A 293 -9.06 -0.53 -17.82
C PHE A 293 -8.67 -1.64 -16.84
N TYR A 294 -9.17 -1.58 -15.60
CA TYR A 294 -8.98 -2.60 -14.57
C TYR A 294 -9.63 -3.96 -14.88
N LYS A 295 -10.45 -4.05 -15.94
CA LYS A 295 -11.05 -5.30 -16.43
C LYS A 295 -10.41 -5.81 -17.72
N ILE A 296 -9.49 -5.05 -18.32
CA ILE A 296 -8.83 -5.42 -19.59
C ILE A 296 -7.60 -6.27 -19.25
N GLU A 297 -7.64 -7.56 -19.59
CA GLU A 297 -6.55 -8.49 -19.23
C GLU A 297 -5.20 -8.09 -19.85
N GLU A 298 -5.21 -7.58 -21.08
CA GLU A 298 -3.98 -7.09 -21.74
C GLU A 298 -3.37 -5.89 -21.01
N PHE A 299 -4.21 -4.97 -20.51
CA PHE A 299 -3.75 -3.84 -19.69
C PHE A 299 -3.17 -4.33 -18.37
N LEU A 300 -3.83 -5.30 -17.71
CA LEU A 300 -3.33 -5.88 -16.47
C LEU A 300 -2.05 -6.68 -16.66
N SER A 301 -1.90 -7.40 -17.78
CA SER A 301 -0.65 -8.11 -18.12
C SER A 301 0.48 -7.12 -18.32
N PHE A 302 0.26 -6.07 -19.11
CA PHE A 302 1.23 -5.02 -19.32
C PHE A 302 1.64 -4.35 -18.01
N ALA A 303 0.68 -4.05 -17.13
CA ALA A 303 0.97 -3.45 -15.84
C ALA A 303 1.87 -4.35 -14.96
N ARG A 304 1.63 -5.68 -14.99
CA ARG A 304 2.48 -6.68 -14.30
C ARG A 304 3.88 -6.79 -14.90
N GLU A 305 3.97 -6.80 -16.23
CA GLU A 305 5.24 -6.85 -16.96
C GLU A 305 6.06 -5.59 -16.69
N LEU A 306 5.48 -4.40 -16.84
CA LEU A 306 6.11 -3.12 -16.54
C LEU A 306 6.70 -3.08 -15.12
N SER A 307 5.90 -3.48 -14.13
CA SER A 307 6.37 -3.54 -12.74
C SER A 307 7.49 -4.55 -12.54
N ARG A 308 7.41 -5.72 -13.18
CA ARG A 308 8.41 -6.78 -13.06
C ARG A 308 9.73 -6.39 -13.70
N ASP A 309 9.68 -5.81 -14.90
CA ASP A 309 10.86 -5.40 -15.66
C ASP A 309 11.57 -4.24 -14.96
N ALA A 310 10.82 -3.25 -14.48
CA ALA A 310 11.39 -2.15 -13.69
C ALA A 310 12.02 -2.64 -12.38
N GLU A 311 11.38 -3.58 -11.67
CA GLU A 311 11.97 -4.18 -10.48
C GLU A 311 13.21 -5.02 -10.82
N ASN A 312 13.22 -5.74 -11.94
CA ASN A 312 14.37 -6.52 -12.38
C ASN A 312 15.57 -5.66 -12.74
N LEU A 313 15.38 -4.51 -13.39
CA LEU A 313 16.46 -3.56 -13.65
C LEU A 313 17.09 -3.06 -12.34
N LEU A 314 16.26 -2.75 -11.34
CA LEU A 314 16.75 -2.39 -10.00
C LEU A 314 17.47 -3.55 -9.31
N ARG A 315 16.98 -4.79 -9.49
CA ARG A 315 17.61 -6.00 -8.94
C ARG A 315 18.97 -6.24 -9.58
N GLU A 316 19.08 -6.08 -10.89
CA GLU A 316 20.35 -6.15 -11.63
C GLU A 316 21.34 -5.07 -11.18
N GLU A 317 20.88 -3.82 -11.02
CA GLU A 317 21.71 -2.71 -10.51
C GLU A 317 22.32 -3.03 -9.13
N LYS A 318 21.55 -3.70 -8.28
CA LYS A 318 21.97 -4.11 -6.92
C LYS A 318 22.61 -5.49 -6.87
N ASP A 319 22.87 -6.08 -8.02
CA ASP A 319 23.35 -7.45 -8.15
C ASP A 319 22.56 -8.41 -7.24
N ILE A 320 21.23 -8.43 -7.30
CA ILE A 320 20.36 -9.44 -6.65
C ILE A 320 19.55 -10.24 -7.68
N PRO A 321 19.15 -11.50 -7.40
CA PRO A 321 18.42 -12.32 -8.36
C PRO A 321 17.13 -11.65 -8.84
N LYS A 322 16.79 -11.80 -10.12
CA LYS A 322 15.56 -11.22 -10.69
C LYS A 322 14.31 -11.85 -10.08
N VAL A 323 13.18 -11.16 -10.20
CA VAL A 323 11.87 -11.68 -9.83
C VAL A 323 11.58 -12.94 -10.63
N GLY A 324 11.41 -14.05 -9.91
CA GLY A 324 11.23 -15.38 -10.46
C GLY A 324 12.52 -16.20 -10.54
N GLU A 325 13.71 -15.62 -10.53
CA GLU A 325 14.97 -16.40 -10.56
C GLU A 325 15.32 -17.00 -9.19
N GLY A 326 14.94 -16.33 -8.10
CA GLY A 326 15.28 -16.77 -6.73
C GLY A 326 14.57 -18.02 -6.21
N TRP A 327 13.54 -18.52 -6.90
CA TRP A 327 12.85 -19.80 -6.61
C TRP A 327 12.93 -20.79 -7.79
N VAL A 328 13.41 -20.35 -8.95
CA VAL A 328 13.49 -21.17 -10.16
C VAL A 328 14.83 -21.90 -10.24
N SER A 329 15.92 -21.40 -9.68
CA SER A 329 17.22 -22.06 -9.81
C SER A 329 17.35 -23.39 -9.05
N GLU A 330 16.80 -23.48 -7.84
CA GLU A 330 16.72 -24.73 -7.07
C GLU A 330 15.80 -25.74 -7.76
N THR A 331 14.59 -25.29 -8.11
CA THR A 331 13.60 -26.11 -8.81
C THR A 331 14.10 -26.58 -10.18
N GLU A 332 14.80 -25.72 -10.93
CA GLU A 332 15.42 -26.05 -12.22
C GLU A 332 16.58 -27.04 -12.04
N LEU A 333 17.45 -26.83 -11.05
CA LEU A 333 18.50 -27.78 -10.71
C LEU A 333 17.90 -29.15 -10.34
N TYR A 334 16.81 -29.17 -9.57
CA TYR A 334 16.08 -30.38 -9.22
C TYR A 334 15.57 -31.12 -10.47
N TYR A 335 14.87 -30.43 -11.38
CA TYR A 335 14.38 -31.08 -12.60
C TYR A 335 15.53 -31.54 -13.50
N LYS A 336 16.59 -30.75 -13.66
CA LYS A 336 17.78 -31.16 -14.44
C LYS A 336 18.43 -32.42 -13.88
N ILE A 337 18.60 -32.51 -12.56
CA ILE A 337 19.15 -33.70 -11.90
C ILE A 337 18.19 -34.88 -12.08
N LYS A 338 16.91 -34.70 -11.79
CA LYS A 338 15.88 -35.74 -11.92
C LYS A 338 15.79 -36.30 -13.33
N ASP A 339 15.82 -35.45 -14.35
CA ASP A 339 15.78 -35.86 -15.76
C ASP A 339 17.09 -36.53 -16.20
N TYR A 340 18.20 -36.26 -15.52
CA TYR A 340 19.50 -36.86 -15.82
C TYR A 340 19.65 -38.28 -15.24
N ILE A 341 19.09 -38.54 -14.06
CA ILE A 341 19.19 -39.82 -13.34
C ILE A 341 17.83 -40.50 -13.16
N GLU A 342 17.21 -40.92 -14.27
CA GLU A 342 15.87 -41.51 -14.30
C GLU A 342 15.69 -42.77 -13.41
N ASN A 343 16.78 -43.47 -13.05
CA ASN A 343 16.75 -44.71 -12.28
C ASN A 343 16.91 -44.54 -10.76
N PHE A 344 17.03 -43.30 -10.27
CA PHE A 344 17.28 -43.00 -8.86
C PHE A 344 16.15 -42.13 -8.29
N GLU A 345 15.83 -42.31 -7.01
CA GLU A 345 14.92 -41.39 -6.34
C GLU A 345 15.62 -40.03 -6.11
N VAL A 346 15.00 -38.97 -6.61
CA VAL A 346 15.46 -37.59 -6.36
C VAL A 346 14.39 -36.87 -5.55
N VAL A 347 14.75 -36.50 -4.31
CA VAL A 347 13.84 -35.86 -3.35
C VAL A 347 14.13 -34.37 -3.29
N HIS A 348 13.08 -33.56 -3.49
CA HIS A 348 13.13 -32.10 -3.33
C HIS A 348 12.73 -31.70 -1.90
N HIS A 349 13.47 -30.78 -1.29
CA HIS A 349 13.30 -30.33 0.11
C HIS A 349 13.33 -31.48 1.13
N TYR A 350 14.33 -32.34 1.05
CA TYR A 350 14.49 -33.48 1.95
C TYR A 350 14.68 -33.04 3.41
N ASN A 351 13.97 -33.68 4.33
CA ASN A 351 14.10 -33.47 5.76
C ASN A 351 14.37 -34.79 6.50
N SER A 352 14.94 -34.68 7.69
CA SER A 352 15.20 -35.82 8.57
C SER A 352 15.33 -35.38 10.02
N ASP A 353 15.19 -36.32 10.95
CA ASP A 353 15.33 -36.05 12.39
C ASP A 353 16.72 -35.49 12.73
N TRP A 354 17.77 -35.93 12.04
CA TRP A 354 19.14 -35.45 12.25
C TRP A 354 19.40 -34.05 11.68
N LEU A 355 18.60 -33.61 10.70
CA LEU A 355 18.58 -32.24 10.19
C LEU A 355 17.81 -31.28 11.13
N GLY A 356 16.89 -31.80 11.94
CA GLY A 356 16.06 -31.00 12.84
C GLY A 356 15.10 -30.10 12.06
N GLN A 357 15.12 -28.78 12.30
CA GLN A 357 14.26 -27.82 11.57
C GLN A 357 14.82 -27.42 10.18
N GLN A 358 15.93 -28.01 9.74
CA GLN A 358 16.54 -27.71 8.44
C GLN A 358 16.12 -28.76 7.39
N HIS A 359 16.19 -28.39 6.12
CA HIS A 359 16.06 -29.30 4.98
C HIS A 359 17.28 -29.22 4.08
N LEU A 360 17.41 -30.19 3.19
CA LEU A 360 18.29 -30.19 2.04
C LEU A 360 17.47 -29.88 0.78
N ASP A 361 17.97 -28.99 -0.06
CA ASP A 361 17.27 -28.58 -1.29
C ASP A 361 16.99 -29.79 -2.20
N ILE A 362 18.03 -30.58 -2.51
CA ILE A 362 17.92 -31.80 -3.32
C ILE A 362 18.71 -32.92 -2.64
N PHE A 363 18.12 -34.10 -2.50
CA PHE A 363 18.77 -35.29 -1.94
C PHE A 363 18.50 -36.53 -2.81
N ILE A 364 19.53 -37.33 -3.03
CA ILE A 364 19.48 -38.62 -3.72
C ILE A 364 19.83 -39.69 -2.69
N PRO A 365 18.83 -40.34 -2.06
CA PRO A 365 19.04 -41.23 -0.93
C PRO A 365 19.99 -42.39 -1.22
N GLU A 366 19.91 -42.98 -2.41
CA GLU A 366 20.69 -44.16 -2.77
C GLU A 366 22.18 -43.86 -3.01
N LEU A 367 22.53 -42.58 -3.18
CA LEU A 367 23.92 -42.12 -3.35
C LEU A 367 24.45 -41.38 -2.13
N ASP A 368 23.65 -41.23 -1.07
CA ASP A 368 23.94 -40.35 0.08
C ASP A 368 24.42 -38.95 -0.37
N LEU A 369 23.85 -38.44 -1.48
CA LEU A 369 24.32 -37.23 -2.18
C LEU A 369 23.27 -36.12 -2.10
N ALA A 370 23.69 -34.93 -1.69
CA ALA A 370 22.84 -33.76 -1.55
C ALA A 370 23.39 -32.55 -2.32
N PHE A 371 22.50 -31.74 -2.87
CA PHE A 371 22.81 -30.45 -3.49
C PHE A 371 22.07 -29.34 -2.75
N GLU A 372 22.76 -28.21 -2.53
CA GLU A 372 22.19 -26.97 -1.97
C GLU A 372 22.51 -25.81 -2.88
N TYR A 373 21.49 -25.11 -3.34
CA TYR A 373 21.65 -23.93 -4.17
C TYR A 373 21.94 -22.70 -3.30
N GLN A 374 23.07 -22.04 -3.57
CA GLN A 374 23.55 -20.93 -2.77
C GLN A 374 23.17 -19.59 -3.43
N GLY A 375 22.14 -18.93 -2.90
CA GLY A 375 21.80 -17.55 -3.27
C GLY A 375 22.88 -16.52 -2.86
N LYS A 376 22.77 -15.29 -3.34
CA LYS A 376 23.77 -14.22 -3.11
C LYS A 376 24.02 -13.88 -1.63
N GLN A 377 23.01 -14.07 -0.79
CA GLN A 377 23.09 -13.99 0.67
C GLN A 377 24.15 -14.90 1.32
N HIS A 378 24.67 -15.90 0.61
CA HIS A 378 25.76 -16.77 1.09
C HIS A 378 27.17 -16.20 0.82
N PHE A 379 27.29 -15.21 -0.06
CA PHE A 379 28.57 -14.64 -0.49
C PHE A 379 28.82 -13.24 0.05
N GLU A 380 27.77 -12.46 0.28
CA GLU A 380 27.86 -11.09 0.76
C GLU A 380 26.69 -10.70 1.66
N PRO A 381 26.88 -9.71 2.56
CA PRO A 381 25.81 -9.17 3.37
C PRO A 381 24.80 -8.42 2.50
N VAL A 382 23.53 -8.78 2.67
CA VAL A 382 22.41 -8.17 1.94
C VAL A 382 21.51 -7.49 2.96
N GLU A 383 21.41 -6.16 2.89
CA GLU A 383 20.60 -5.33 3.82
C GLU A 383 19.16 -5.83 3.97
N PHE A 384 18.54 -6.25 2.86
CA PHE A 384 17.18 -6.81 2.84
C PHE A 384 17.02 -8.05 3.75
N PHE A 385 18.09 -8.82 3.96
CA PHE A 385 18.09 -10.00 4.82
C PHE A 385 18.62 -9.74 6.23
N GLY A 386 18.90 -8.49 6.60
CA GLY A 386 19.45 -8.10 7.90
C GLY A 386 20.94 -7.78 7.90
N GLY A 387 21.51 -7.51 6.72
CA GLY A 387 22.86 -6.98 6.57
C GLY A 387 23.97 -7.90 7.10
N GLU A 388 24.99 -7.31 7.72
CA GLU A 388 26.20 -8.02 8.17
C GLU A 388 25.94 -9.04 9.29
N GLU A 389 25.00 -8.73 10.21
CA GLU A 389 24.63 -9.65 11.29
C GLU A 389 23.99 -10.93 10.75
N ALA A 390 23.03 -10.79 9.83
CA ALA A 390 22.36 -11.92 9.21
C ALA A 390 23.31 -12.77 8.36
N PHE A 391 24.27 -12.14 7.68
CA PHE A 391 25.30 -12.83 6.91
C PHE A 391 26.19 -13.73 7.78
N GLU A 392 26.65 -13.23 8.93
CA GLU A 392 27.44 -14.03 9.87
C GLU A 392 26.63 -15.16 10.52
N GLU A 393 25.34 -14.95 10.78
CA GLU A 393 24.46 -16.04 11.19
C GLU A 393 24.27 -17.09 10.10
N GLN A 394 24.13 -16.67 8.85
CA GLN A 394 23.97 -17.56 7.71
C GLN A 394 25.21 -18.47 7.55
N LYS A 395 26.43 -17.90 7.61
CA LYS A 395 27.67 -18.70 7.62
C LYS A 395 27.72 -19.73 8.74
N LYS A 396 27.21 -19.39 9.94
CA LYS A 396 27.13 -20.33 11.07
C LYS A 396 26.10 -21.44 10.81
N ARG A 397 24.99 -21.13 10.15
CA ARG A 397 23.97 -22.12 9.75
C ARG A 397 24.53 -23.07 8.69
N ASP A 398 25.23 -22.57 7.68
CA ASP A 398 25.83 -23.37 6.61
C ASP A 398 26.89 -24.33 7.14
N LYS A 399 27.79 -23.84 8.01
CA LYS A 399 28.79 -24.69 8.70
C LYS A 399 28.14 -25.81 9.50
N ARG A 400 27.04 -25.51 10.21
CA ARG A 400 26.28 -26.52 10.97
C ARG A 400 25.62 -27.53 10.05
N LYS A 401 25.01 -27.09 8.94
CA LYS A 401 24.38 -27.98 7.96
C LYS A 401 25.42 -28.92 7.35
N LYS A 402 26.57 -28.40 6.91
CA LYS A 402 27.68 -29.21 6.38
C LYS A 402 28.21 -30.24 7.38
N LYS A 403 28.33 -29.87 8.66
CA LYS A 403 28.73 -30.81 9.72
C LYS A 403 27.70 -31.90 9.95
N LYS A 404 26.40 -31.57 9.91
CA LYS A 404 25.33 -32.56 10.04
C LYS A 404 25.36 -33.57 8.90
N CYS A 405 25.53 -33.12 7.65
CA CYS A 405 25.64 -34.04 6.51
C CYS A 405 26.85 -34.97 6.66
N SER A 406 28.03 -34.42 6.96
CA SER A 406 29.24 -35.22 7.17
C SER A 406 29.15 -36.22 8.33
N ASN A 407 28.37 -35.92 9.38
CA ASN A 407 28.18 -36.84 10.51
C ASN A 407 27.22 -38.01 10.19
N ASN A 408 26.45 -37.90 9.10
CA ASN A 408 25.51 -38.92 8.63
C ASN A 408 25.96 -39.47 7.27
N ASP A 409 27.25 -39.35 6.96
CA ASP A 409 27.87 -39.84 5.72
C ASP A 409 27.25 -39.30 4.42
N VAL A 410 26.52 -38.16 4.50
CA VAL A 410 25.94 -37.48 3.33
C VAL A 410 26.93 -36.51 2.71
N LYS A 411 27.24 -36.68 1.41
CA LYS A 411 28.06 -35.76 0.61
C LYS A 411 27.22 -34.56 0.20
N LEU A 412 27.58 -33.37 0.70
CA LEU A 412 26.88 -32.11 0.40
C LEU A 412 27.64 -31.25 -0.62
N ILE A 413 27.01 -30.97 -1.75
CA ILE A 413 27.51 -30.13 -2.83
C ILE A 413 26.80 -28.78 -2.82
N CYS A 414 27.55 -27.70 -2.61
CA CYS A 414 27.04 -26.33 -2.73
C CYS A 414 27.09 -25.87 -4.19
N VAL A 415 25.94 -25.59 -4.79
CA VAL A 415 25.81 -25.14 -6.17
C VAL A 415 25.66 -23.62 -6.21
N LYS A 416 26.53 -22.94 -6.95
CA LYS A 416 26.50 -21.48 -7.09
C LYS A 416 25.61 -21.05 -8.27
N PRO A 417 25.17 -19.78 -8.35
CA PRO A 417 24.28 -19.33 -9.42
C PRO A 417 24.83 -19.48 -10.84
N ASP A 418 26.16 -19.44 -11.01
CA ASP A 418 26.89 -19.57 -12.26
C ASP A 418 27.32 -21.00 -12.59
N TYR A 419 26.66 -22.02 -12.03
CA TYR A 419 27.05 -23.41 -12.20
C TYR A 419 26.96 -23.90 -13.66
N ASN A 420 27.93 -24.72 -14.08
CA ASN A 420 27.85 -25.51 -15.30
C ASN A 420 27.25 -26.87 -14.97
N PHE A 421 26.15 -27.23 -15.64
CA PHE A 421 25.46 -28.50 -15.38
C PHE A 421 26.30 -29.73 -15.76
N GLU A 422 27.26 -29.63 -16.67
CA GLU A 422 28.17 -30.76 -16.98
C GLU A 422 29.01 -31.16 -15.76
N ASN A 423 29.45 -30.20 -14.93
CA ASN A 423 30.18 -30.51 -13.70
C ASN A 423 29.29 -31.26 -12.69
N ILE A 424 27.99 -30.95 -12.66
CA ILE A 424 27.03 -31.65 -11.79
C ILE A 424 26.86 -33.09 -12.27
N LYS A 425 26.79 -33.32 -13.59
CA LYS A 425 26.74 -34.67 -14.17
C LYS A 425 27.99 -35.48 -13.84
N GLU A 426 29.18 -34.88 -13.92
CA GLU A 426 30.43 -35.54 -13.55
C GLU A 426 30.40 -36.02 -12.10
N ILE A 427 30.00 -35.16 -11.16
CA ILE A 427 29.87 -35.51 -9.74
C ILE A 427 28.88 -36.66 -9.55
N ILE A 428 27.72 -36.62 -10.21
CA ILE A 428 26.72 -37.68 -10.12
C ILE A 428 27.29 -39.00 -10.68
N ASN A 429 27.97 -38.98 -11.82
CA ASN A 429 28.57 -40.17 -12.42
C ASN A 429 29.68 -40.77 -11.56
N GLU A 430 30.47 -39.96 -10.87
CA GLU A 430 31.48 -40.46 -9.92
C GLU A 430 30.84 -41.27 -8.80
N GLU A 431 29.73 -40.79 -8.22
CA GLU A 431 29.01 -41.51 -7.15
C GLU A 431 28.21 -42.72 -7.66
N VAL A 432 27.69 -42.67 -8.89
CA VAL A 432 26.98 -43.82 -9.49
C VAL A 432 27.93 -44.97 -9.84
N ASN A 433 29.18 -44.67 -10.21
CA ASN A 433 30.16 -45.67 -10.65
C ASN A 433 31.20 -46.08 -9.58
N GLY A 434 31.24 -45.37 -8.44
CA GLY A 434 32.09 -45.67 -7.28
C GLY A 434 31.45 -46.66 -6.35
#